data_AF-A0A821P9M6-F1
#
_entry.id   AF-A0A821P9M6-F1
#
_cell.length_a   1.000
_cell.length_b   1.000
_cell.length_c   1.000
_cell.angle_alpha   90.00
_cell.angle_beta   90.00
_cell.angle_gamma   90.00
#
_symmetry.space_group_name_H-M   'P 1'
#
loop_
_entity.id
_entity.type
_entity.pdbx_description
1 polymer ?
#
loop_
_entity_poly.entity_id
_entity_poly.type
_entity_poly.pdbx_seq_one_letter_code
_entity_poly.pdbx_strand_id
1 'polypeptide(L)'
;MANNRQLSTIEYFVTYQFCTFNELFTILSYIPQLRCLKLFNSICIDTNIQTILPITLSNLTDISIPMNDVKFDEFEILIRKIDAKLKVLRVTIQSQQINFLSAHRWEQLILMYLPQLEEFYLRYIEHFDEEYQYSEAAAQFVSSFWIDGE
;
A
#
# COMPACT_ATOMS: atom_id res chain seq x y z
N MET A 1 -37.91 -5.89 -2.59
CA MET A 1 -36.62 -6.47 -3.03
C MET A 1 -36.17 -5.68 -4.25
N ALA A 2 -35.25 -4.73 -4.08
CA ALA A 2 -34.66 -3.97 -5.20
C ALA A 2 -33.21 -4.45 -5.38
N ASN A 3 -32.96 -5.13 -6.49
CA ASN A 3 -31.66 -5.68 -6.83
C ASN A 3 -30.79 -4.58 -7.46
N ASN A 4 -30.43 -3.56 -6.67
CA ASN A 4 -29.65 -2.39 -7.10
C ASN A 4 -28.13 -2.64 -7.05
N ARG A 5 -27.64 -3.80 -7.51
CA ARG A 5 -26.21 -3.97 -7.77
C ARG A 5 -25.89 -3.57 -9.21
N GLN A 6 -26.09 -2.29 -9.53
CA GLN A 6 -25.32 -1.68 -10.59
C GLN A 6 -23.89 -1.63 -10.06
N LEU A 7 -23.10 -2.65 -10.41
CA LEU A 7 -21.69 -2.71 -10.05
C LEU A 7 -21.04 -1.44 -10.58
N SER A 8 -20.41 -0.69 -9.68
CA SER A 8 -19.73 0.55 -10.06
C SER A 8 -18.70 0.27 -11.16
N THR A 9 -18.72 1.07 -12.22
CA THR A 9 -17.75 1.03 -13.32
C THR A 9 -16.51 1.88 -13.01
N ILE A 10 -16.33 2.31 -11.76
CA ILE A 10 -15.17 3.09 -11.34
C ILE A 10 -13.94 2.19 -11.40
N GLU A 11 -13.04 2.52 -12.34
CA GLU A 11 -11.74 1.87 -12.49
C GLU A 11 -10.61 2.64 -11.78
N TYR A 12 -10.81 3.92 -11.46
CA TYR A 12 -9.80 4.79 -10.88
C TYR A 12 -10.36 5.51 -9.66
N PHE A 13 -9.76 5.30 -8.51
CA PHE A 13 -10.13 5.98 -7.27
C PHE A 13 -8.92 6.77 -6.77
N VAL A 14 -9.13 8.08 -6.66
CA VAL A 14 -8.13 9.02 -6.18
C VAL A 14 -8.74 9.85 -5.07
N THR A 15 -8.08 9.92 -3.92
CA THR A 15 -8.54 10.75 -2.80
C THR A 15 -7.41 11.51 -2.13
N TYR A 16 -7.75 12.73 -1.74
CA TYR A 16 -6.95 13.64 -0.92
C TYR A 16 -7.52 13.74 0.49
N GLN A 17 -8.44 12.86 0.89
CA GLN A 17 -9.01 12.88 2.23
C GLN A 17 -8.27 11.89 3.12
N PHE A 18 -8.12 12.25 4.39
CA PHE A 18 -7.75 11.28 5.41
C PHE A 18 -8.89 10.28 5.55
N CYS A 19 -8.55 9.00 5.66
CA CYS A 19 -9.53 7.95 5.95
C CYS A 19 -8.88 6.89 6.82
N THR A 20 -9.70 6.16 7.57
CA THR A 20 -9.24 4.96 8.25
C THR A 20 -9.22 3.76 7.30
N PHE A 21 -8.57 2.66 7.69
CA PHE A 21 -8.62 1.41 6.92
C PHE A 21 -10.06 0.90 6.74
N ASN A 22 -10.90 0.97 7.77
CA ASN A 22 -12.30 0.57 7.73
C ASN A 22 -13.08 1.37 6.68
N GLU A 23 -12.87 2.69 6.65
CA GLU A 23 -13.52 3.56 5.67
C GLU A 23 -13.04 3.25 4.26
N LEU A 24 -11.73 3.07 4.07
CA LEU A 24 -11.15 2.68 2.79
C LEU A 24 -11.74 1.35 2.30
N PHE A 25 -11.75 0.31 3.13
CA PHE A 25 -12.31 -1.01 2.77
C PHE A 25 -13.81 -0.94 2.45
N THR A 26 -14.55 -0.13 3.21
CA THR A 26 -15.97 0.13 2.94
C THR A 26 -16.14 0.71 1.54
N ILE A 27 -15.39 1.77 1.19
CA ILE A 27 -15.42 2.39 -0.14
C ILE A 27 -15.03 1.37 -1.22
N LEU A 28 -13.92 0.65 -1.04
CA LEU A 28 -13.41 -0.33 -1.99
C LEU A 28 -14.43 -1.45 -2.27
N SER A 29 -15.22 -1.85 -1.27
CA SER A 29 -16.27 -2.87 -1.44
C SER A 29 -17.37 -2.47 -2.43
N TYR A 30 -17.57 -1.17 -2.67
CA TYR A 30 -18.55 -0.64 -3.63
C TYR A 30 -17.98 -0.42 -5.04
N ILE A 31 -16.66 -0.56 -5.23
CA ILE A 31 -15.97 -0.35 -6.51
C ILE A 31 -15.16 -1.58 -6.97
N PRO A 32 -15.81 -2.73 -7.19
CA PRO A 32 -15.11 -3.99 -7.46
C PRO A 32 -14.35 -4.03 -8.80
N GLN A 33 -14.62 -3.09 -9.72
CA GLN A 33 -13.92 -2.96 -11.00
C GLN A 33 -12.66 -2.08 -10.90
N LEU A 34 -12.29 -1.64 -9.71
CA LEU A 34 -11.15 -0.75 -9.49
C LEU A 34 -9.86 -1.37 -10.04
N ARG A 35 -9.13 -0.58 -10.83
CA ARG A 35 -7.82 -0.90 -11.40
C ARG A 35 -6.70 -0.10 -10.76
N CYS A 36 -7.01 1.11 -10.32
CA CYS A 36 -6.04 2.03 -9.76
C CYS A 36 -6.56 2.71 -8.49
N LEU A 37 -5.81 2.58 -7.40
CA LEU A 37 -6.03 3.24 -6.12
C LEU A 37 -4.89 4.23 -5.84
N LYS A 38 -5.20 5.51 -5.68
CA LYS A 38 -4.22 6.52 -5.28
C LYS A 38 -4.71 7.30 -4.07
N LEU A 39 -3.96 7.22 -2.99
CA LEU A 39 -4.16 8.01 -1.78
C LEU A 39 -3.06 9.07 -1.76
N PHE A 40 -3.42 10.30 -1.40
CA PHE A 40 -2.47 11.42 -1.26
C PHE A 40 -2.24 11.83 0.19
N ASN A 41 -3.20 11.56 1.07
CA ASN A 41 -3.10 11.81 2.50
C ASN A 41 -3.01 10.50 3.27
N SER A 42 -2.54 10.59 4.52
CA SER A 42 -2.32 9.44 5.40
C SER A 42 -3.58 8.62 5.60
N ILE A 43 -3.39 7.32 5.82
CA ILE A 43 -4.40 6.45 6.39
C ILE A 43 -4.28 6.52 7.90
N CYS A 44 -5.38 6.84 8.59
CA CYS A 44 -5.41 6.79 10.05
C CYS A 44 -5.54 5.33 10.52
N ILE A 45 -4.82 4.98 11.60
CA ILE A 45 -4.90 3.64 12.18
C ILE A 45 -6.31 3.40 12.77
N ASP A 46 -6.92 2.26 12.42
CA ASP A 46 -8.05 1.72 13.16
C ASP A 46 -7.57 0.77 14.26
N THR A 47 -8.19 0.86 15.44
CA THR A 47 -7.94 -0.09 16.55
C THR A 47 -8.24 -1.55 16.19
N ASN A 48 -8.99 -1.80 15.11
CA ASN A 48 -9.53 -3.11 14.76
C ASN A 48 -9.19 -3.56 13.33
N ILE A 49 -8.05 -3.15 12.76
CA ILE A 49 -7.67 -3.57 11.39
C ILE A 49 -7.71 -5.09 11.19
N GLN A 50 -7.43 -5.87 12.25
CA GLN A 50 -7.47 -7.33 12.23
C GLN A 50 -8.88 -7.91 11.98
N THR A 51 -9.95 -7.21 12.34
CA THR A 51 -11.33 -7.71 12.16
C THR A 51 -11.91 -7.41 10.78
N ILE A 52 -11.24 -6.58 9.97
CA ILE A 52 -11.70 -6.24 8.61
C ILE A 52 -11.79 -7.51 7.74
N LEU A 53 -12.88 -7.69 7.01
CA LEU A 53 -12.98 -8.82 6.08
C LEU A 53 -12.11 -8.58 4.83
N PRO A 54 -11.43 -9.61 4.30
CA PRO A 54 -10.72 -9.48 3.03
C PRO A 54 -11.66 -9.03 1.91
N ILE A 55 -11.14 -8.22 1.00
CA ILE A 55 -11.85 -7.80 -0.20
C ILE A 55 -11.10 -8.32 -1.43
N THR A 56 -11.87 -8.79 -2.40
CA THR A 56 -11.32 -9.19 -3.71
C THR A 56 -11.45 -8.02 -4.66
N LEU A 57 -10.31 -7.50 -5.11
CA LEU A 57 -10.22 -6.46 -6.13
C LEU A 57 -9.47 -7.02 -7.33
N SER A 58 -10.13 -7.94 -8.05
CA SER A 58 -9.51 -8.78 -9.08
C SER A 58 -8.83 -8.01 -10.22
N ASN A 59 -9.25 -6.75 -10.41
CA ASN A 59 -8.76 -5.87 -11.47
C ASN A 59 -7.75 -4.85 -10.95
N LEU A 60 -7.54 -4.73 -9.64
CA LEU A 60 -6.64 -3.75 -9.05
C LEU A 60 -5.21 -4.13 -9.37
N THR A 61 -4.58 -3.30 -10.21
CA THR A 61 -3.20 -3.49 -10.66
C THR A 61 -2.26 -2.43 -10.11
N ASP A 62 -2.78 -1.28 -9.67
CA ASP A 62 -1.97 -0.13 -9.30
C ASP A 62 -2.41 0.46 -7.96
N ILE A 63 -1.48 0.52 -7.02
CA ILE A 63 -1.68 1.15 -5.71
C ILE A 63 -0.61 2.22 -5.48
N SER A 64 -1.03 3.39 -4.99
CA SER A 64 -0.15 4.45 -4.49
C SER A 64 -0.64 4.92 -3.13
N ILE A 65 0.14 4.74 -2.07
CA ILE A 65 -0.28 5.05 -0.70
C ILE A 65 0.87 5.72 0.08
N PRO A 66 0.62 6.86 0.76
CA PRO A 66 1.51 7.40 1.78
C PRO A 66 1.29 6.67 3.12
N MET A 67 2.37 6.34 3.80
CA MET A 67 2.33 5.58 5.07
C MET A 67 2.62 6.46 6.29
N ASN A 68 2.26 7.75 6.23
CA ASN A 68 2.46 8.59 7.41
C ASN A 68 1.58 8.05 8.55
N ASP A 69 2.17 7.86 9.71
CA ASP A 69 1.55 7.29 10.91
C ASP A 69 1.10 5.82 10.83
N VAL A 70 1.45 5.08 9.77
CA VAL A 70 1.17 3.63 9.64
C VAL A 70 2.45 2.84 9.92
N LYS A 71 2.36 1.77 10.72
CA LYS A 71 3.49 0.84 10.90
C LYS A 71 3.53 -0.18 9.78
N PHE A 72 4.72 -0.71 9.48
CA PHE A 72 4.86 -1.73 8.43
C PHE A 72 3.96 -2.94 8.66
N ASP A 73 3.83 -3.43 9.90
CA ASP A 73 2.98 -4.59 10.23
C ASP A 73 1.50 -4.33 9.89
N GLU A 74 1.03 -3.09 10.04
CA GLU A 74 -0.33 -2.68 9.71
C GLU A 74 -0.52 -2.59 8.20
N PHE A 75 0.47 -2.04 7.49
CA PHE A 75 0.51 -2.06 6.04
C PHE A 75 0.52 -3.48 5.45
N GLU A 76 1.29 -4.39 6.05
CA GLU A 76 1.31 -5.80 5.66
C GLU A 76 -0.07 -6.44 5.83
N ILE A 77 -0.79 -6.14 6.92
CA ILE A 77 -2.17 -6.59 7.09
C ILE A 77 -3.08 -6.03 5.98
N LEU A 78 -2.93 -4.76 5.59
CA LEU A 78 -3.68 -4.19 4.47
C LEU A 78 -3.42 -4.98 3.18
N ILE A 79 -2.16 -5.18 2.81
CA ILE A 79 -1.80 -5.91 1.58
C ILE A 79 -2.39 -7.32 1.59
N ARG A 80 -2.33 -8.02 2.72
CA ARG A 80 -2.91 -9.36 2.87
C ARG A 80 -4.43 -9.42 2.71
N LYS A 81 -5.12 -8.32 3.00
CA LYS A 81 -6.59 -8.23 2.92
C LYS A 81 -7.08 -7.73 1.57
N ILE A 82 -6.19 -7.22 0.74
CA ILE A 82 -6.47 -6.84 -0.64
C ILE A 82 -6.01 -8.01 -1.53
N ASP A 83 -6.95 -8.89 -1.86
CA ASP A 83 -6.70 -9.94 -2.86
C ASP A 83 -6.73 -9.30 -4.26
N ALA A 84 -5.55 -8.91 -4.73
CA ALA A 84 -5.35 -8.18 -5.97
C ALA A 84 -4.20 -8.76 -6.80
N LYS A 85 -4.32 -8.61 -8.12
CA LYS A 85 -3.26 -8.90 -9.08
C LYS A 85 -2.38 -7.67 -9.27
N LEU A 86 -1.80 -7.22 -8.16
CA LEU A 86 -1.07 -5.96 -8.13
C LEU A 86 0.18 -6.06 -9.00
N LYS A 87 0.27 -5.17 -9.98
CA LYS A 87 1.42 -5.00 -10.87
C LYS A 87 2.32 -3.87 -10.40
N VAL A 88 1.74 -2.83 -9.81
CA VAL A 88 2.51 -1.69 -9.34
C VAL A 88 2.14 -1.26 -7.94
N LEU A 89 3.17 -1.13 -7.11
CA LEU A 89 3.06 -0.62 -5.75
C LEU A 89 3.97 0.59 -5.56
N ARG A 90 3.35 1.72 -5.21
CA ARG A 90 4.04 2.98 -4.89
C ARG A 90 3.77 3.32 -3.43
N VAL A 91 4.83 3.39 -2.64
CA VAL A 91 4.75 3.72 -1.22
C VAL A 91 5.58 4.94 -0.94
N THR A 92 4.97 5.92 -0.28
CA THR A 92 5.66 7.13 0.18
C THR A 92 5.76 7.08 1.69
N ILE A 93 6.97 7.25 2.22
CA ILE A 93 7.26 7.27 3.66
C ILE A 93 7.96 8.58 4.03
N GLN A 94 7.82 8.96 5.29
CA GLN A 94 8.56 10.07 5.89
C GLN A 94 9.66 9.52 6.81
N SER A 95 10.50 10.42 7.28
CA SER A 95 11.65 10.14 8.13
C SER A 95 11.34 9.33 9.40
N GLN A 96 10.16 9.52 9.99
CA GLN A 96 9.71 8.79 11.18
C GLN A 96 9.37 7.31 10.92
N GLN A 97 9.18 6.90 9.65
CA GLN A 97 8.83 5.54 9.27
C GLN A 97 10.05 4.72 8.82
N ILE A 98 11.15 4.81 9.58
CA ILE A 98 12.41 4.10 9.29
C ILE A 98 12.25 2.57 9.20
N ASN A 99 11.23 2.02 9.86
CA ASN A 99 10.88 0.60 9.79
C ASN A 99 10.47 0.13 8.38
N PHE A 100 10.10 1.04 7.47
CA PHE A 100 9.87 0.73 6.06
C PHE A 100 11.14 0.66 5.22
N LEU A 101 12.31 1.03 5.77
CA LEU A 101 13.58 0.93 5.05
C LEU A 101 14.24 -0.46 5.19
N SER A 102 13.53 -1.46 5.72
CA SER A 102 14.03 -2.82 5.75
C SER A 102 13.78 -3.53 4.41
N ALA A 103 14.84 -3.65 3.60
CA ALA A 103 14.77 -4.35 2.31
C ALA A 103 14.30 -5.81 2.47
N HIS A 104 14.77 -6.51 3.51
CA HIS A 104 14.39 -7.88 3.78
C HIS A 104 12.87 -8.05 4.01
N ARG A 105 12.24 -7.13 4.76
CA ARG A 105 10.80 -7.18 5.02
C ARG A 105 9.99 -6.95 3.74
N TRP A 106 10.44 -6.01 2.91
CA TRP A 106 9.81 -5.78 1.62
C TRP A 106 9.92 -6.97 0.68
N GLU A 107 11.10 -7.58 0.59
CA GLU A 107 11.33 -8.77 -0.23
C GLU A 107 10.40 -9.92 0.20
N GLN A 108 10.30 -10.19 1.51
CA GLN A 108 9.38 -11.19 2.05
C GLN A 108 7.91 -10.89 1.73
N LEU A 109 7.47 -9.64 1.93
CA LEU A 109 6.11 -9.22 1.62
C LEU A 109 5.78 -9.42 0.14
N ILE A 110 6.68 -8.99 -0.76
CA ILE A 110 6.48 -9.06 -2.21
C ILE A 110 6.42 -10.52 -2.67
N LEU A 111 7.41 -11.33 -2.28
CA LEU A 111 7.46 -12.74 -2.67
C LEU A 111 6.24 -13.53 -2.17
N MET A 112 5.72 -13.19 -0.99
CA MET A 112 4.64 -13.97 -0.36
C MET A 112 3.25 -13.51 -0.78
N TYR A 113 3.04 -12.22 -1.01
CA TYR A 113 1.70 -11.65 -1.22
C TYR A 113 1.51 -10.90 -2.53
N LEU A 114 2.58 -10.53 -3.23
CA LEU A 114 2.52 -9.75 -4.48
C LEU A 114 3.29 -10.46 -5.62
N PRO A 115 2.99 -11.73 -5.94
CA PRO A 115 3.76 -12.51 -6.90
C PRO A 115 3.65 -12.01 -8.36
N GLN A 116 2.75 -11.06 -8.63
CA GLN A 116 2.55 -10.45 -9.96
C GLN A 116 3.08 -9.00 -10.01
N LEU A 117 3.80 -8.57 -8.97
CA LEU A 117 4.36 -7.23 -8.92
C LEU A 117 5.46 -7.09 -9.97
N GLU A 118 5.29 -6.12 -10.86
CA GLU A 118 6.21 -5.76 -11.93
C GLU A 118 7.05 -4.55 -11.51
N GLU A 119 6.45 -3.59 -10.79
CA GLU A 119 7.09 -2.35 -10.37
C GLU A 119 6.87 -2.07 -8.88
N PHE A 120 7.96 -1.79 -8.17
CA PHE A 120 7.94 -1.33 -6.79
C PHE A 120 8.68 -0.01 -6.66
N TYR A 121 8.03 0.99 -6.05
CA TYR A 121 8.64 2.27 -5.75
C TYR A 121 8.48 2.61 -4.28
N LEU A 122 9.61 2.79 -3.60
CA LEU A 122 9.67 3.34 -2.25
C LEU A 122 10.22 4.76 -2.32
N ARG A 123 9.36 5.74 -2.10
CA ARG A 123 9.74 7.15 -2.01
C ARG A 123 9.93 7.54 -0.56
N TYR A 124 11.13 7.99 -0.22
CA TYR A 124 11.42 8.60 1.08
C TYR A 124 11.37 10.12 0.99
N ILE A 125 10.69 10.75 1.94
CA ILE A 125 10.64 12.21 2.09
C ILE A 125 11.33 12.56 3.41
N GLU A 126 12.45 13.27 3.28
CA GLU A 126 13.24 13.77 4.40
C GLU A 126 12.68 15.12 4.88
N HIS A 127 12.48 15.27 6.19
CA HIS A 127 12.17 16.56 6.80
C HIS A 127 13.45 17.13 7.41
N PHE A 128 13.74 18.40 7.11
CA PHE A 128 15.04 19.07 7.36
C PHE A 128 15.49 19.13 8.83
N ASP A 129 14.62 18.79 9.79
CA ASP A 129 14.89 18.90 11.22
C ASP A 129 15.37 17.59 11.87
N GLU A 130 15.53 16.50 11.11
CA GLU A 130 15.83 15.19 11.68
C GLU A 130 17.14 14.58 11.12
N GLU A 131 18.18 14.46 11.95
CA GLU A 131 19.43 13.75 11.65
C GLU A 131 19.21 12.23 11.62
N TYR A 132 18.51 11.69 10.60
CA TYR A 132 18.30 10.25 10.47
C TYR A 132 19.31 9.58 9.52
N GLN A 133 19.72 8.36 9.87
CA GLN A 133 20.65 7.50 9.12
C GLN A 133 20.03 6.90 7.85
N TYR A 134 19.37 7.71 7.01
CA TYR A 134 18.72 7.27 5.78
C TYR A 134 19.68 6.48 4.87
N SER A 135 20.93 6.94 4.77
CA SER A 135 21.96 6.33 3.92
C SER A 135 22.28 4.88 4.30
N GLU A 136 22.33 4.56 5.60
CA GLU A 136 22.62 3.20 6.07
C GLU A 136 21.42 2.25 5.85
N ALA A 137 20.20 2.74 6.03
CA ALA A 137 19.00 1.94 5.85
C ALA A 137 18.71 1.69 4.35
N ALA A 138 18.91 2.70 3.50
CA ALA A 138 18.78 2.57 2.04
C ALA A 138 19.83 1.61 1.45
N ALA A 139 21.01 1.48 2.07
CA ALA A 139 22.05 0.54 1.64
C ALA A 139 21.63 -0.95 1.72
N GLN A 140 20.46 -1.27 2.30
CA GLN A 140 19.93 -2.63 2.33
C GLN A 140 19.33 -3.08 0.98
N PHE A 141 18.97 -2.16 0.09
CA PHE A 141 18.34 -2.45 -1.22
C PHE A 141 19.39 -2.76 -2.31
N VAL A 142 20.30 -3.69 -2.01
CA VAL A 142 21.44 -4.02 -2.89
C VAL A 142 21.53 -5.50 -3.27
N SER A 143 20.57 -6.33 -2.85
CA SER A 143 20.51 -7.73 -3.30
C SER A 143 20.11 -7.82 -4.76
N SER A 144 20.39 -8.97 -5.40
CA SER A 144 19.99 -9.26 -6.79
C SER A 144 18.49 -9.07 -7.02
N PHE A 145 17.67 -9.35 -6.00
CA PHE A 145 16.23 -9.09 -6.02
C PHE A 145 15.89 -7.63 -6.39
N TRP A 146 16.70 -6.66 -5.94
CA TRP A 146 16.46 -5.23 -6.17
C TRP A 146 17.16 -4.66 -7.40
N ILE A 147 18.24 -5.31 -7.88
CA ILE A 147 19.12 -4.78 -8.92
C ILE A 147 18.85 -5.40 -10.30
N ASP A 148 18.41 -6.65 -10.38
CA ASP A 148 18.32 -7.42 -11.64
C ASP A 148 17.10 -7.05 -12.53
N GLY A 149 16.52 -5.86 -12.34
CA GLY A 149 15.30 -5.39 -13.01
C GLY A 149 15.50 -4.33 -14.11
N GLU A 150 16.73 -4.06 -14.54
CA GLU A 150 17.02 -3.19 -15.70
C GLU A 150 17.06 -3.95 -17.04
#